data_AF-A0A6J0MNZ7-F1
#
_entry.id   AF-A0A6J0MNZ7-F1
#
_cell.length_a   1.000
_cell.length_b   1.000
_cell.length_c   1.000
_cell.angle_alpha   90.00
_cell.angle_beta   90.00
_cell.angle_gamma   90.00
#
_symmetry.space_group_name_H-M   'P 1'
#
loop_
_entity.id
_entity.type
_entity.pdbx_description
1 polymer ?
#
loop_
_entity_poly.entity_id
_entity_poly.type
_entity_poly.pdbx_seq_one_letter_code
_entity_poly.pdbx_strand_id
1 'polypeptide(L)'
;MASSSRKDYEIISDPFDPRCVIATFKALFGEVTEEDKLLLERIRGKEDNTSPKYTDQEERNLINKQIRKSQGFDVDFSKFRCLFDFYPSFLDECHSTLIRETDRKFFGRLAQESIADYNIREGTSFEFVEVDKANLFRDKGYTYFITFVAKDSCNKTKVFQAKVCNVLCREIEHSFCRLKPGQKIECYEDSKRVVKKPKYNTRSNNKRAGVITNVS
;
A
#
# COMPACT_ATOMS: atom_id res chain seq x y z
N MET A 1 16.71 -11.98 27.48
CA MET A 1 17.36 -10.84 26.80
C MET A 1 16.70 -10.64 25.44
N ALA A 2 16.56 -9.38 25.04
CA ALA A 2 15.75 -8.93 23.92
C ALA A 2 16.21 -9.47 22.55
N SER A 3 15.25 -9.75 21.68
CA SER A 3 15.15 -9.10 20.37
C SER A 3 13.82 -9.50 19.72
N SER A 4 12.75 -8.80 20.11
CA SER A 4 11.71 -8.46 19.15
C SER A 4 12.27 -7.27 18.39
N SER A 5 12.77 -7.45 17.16
CA SER A 5 12.91 -6.32 16.22
C SER A 5 13.15 -6.79 14.78
N ARG A 6 12.39 -6.17 13.88
CA ARG A 6 12.57 -6.06 12.41
C ARG A 6 12.26 -7.28 11.56
N LYS A 7 11.00 -7.40 11.12
CA LYS A 7 10.70 -7.98 9.80
C LYS A 7 10.03 -7.00 8.82
N ASP A 8 9.90 -5.75 9.21
CA ASP A 8 9.10 -4.82 8.44
C ASP A 8 10.00 -3.81 7.72
N TYR A 9 9.76 -3.66 6.42
CA TYR A 9 10.11 -2.51 5.59
C TYR A 9 11.49 -2.48 4.89
N GLU A 10 12.22 -3.58 4.74
CA GLU A 10 13.33 -3.57 3.78
C GLU A 10 12.81 -3.38 2.35
N ILE A 11 13.54 -2.56 1.60
CA ILE A 11 13.40 -2.40 0.16
C ILE A 11 13.49 -3.81 -0.42
N ILE A 12 12.37 -4.37 -0.87
CA ILE A 12 12.39 -5.59 -1.69
C ILE A 12 13.05 -5.18 -3.01
N SER A 13 14.37 -5.24 -3.02
CA SER A 13 15.21 -4.90 -4.17
C SER A 13 15.45 -6.09 -5.08
N ASP A 14 15.10 -7.30 -4.61
CA ASP A 14 15.18 -8.52 -5.39
C ASP A 14 14.13 -8.45 -6.52
N PRO A 15 14.55 -8.32 -7.79
CA PRO A 15 13.63 -8.33 -8.91
C PRO A 15 12.97 -9.70 -9.13
N PHE A 16 13.46 -10.76 -8.48
CA PHE A 16 12.90 -12.10 -8.52
C PHE A 16 12.00 -12.42 -7.33
N ASP A 17 11.90 -11.53 -6.33
CA ASP A 17 10.89 -11.68 -5.28
C ASP A 17 9.51 -11.48 -5.94
N PRO A 18 8.59 -12.46 -5.85
CA PRO A 18 7.27 -12.35 -6.46
C PRO A 18 6.42 -11.19 -5.90
N ARG A 19 6.84 -10.59 -4.77
CA ARG A 19 6.23 -9.39 -4.19
C ARG A 19 6.77 -8.09 -4.79
N CYS A 20 7.85 -8.14 -5.57
CA CYS A 20 8.40 -7.03 -6.31
C CYS A 20 7.64 -6.84 -7.62
N VAL A 21 7.18 -5.62 -7.87
CA VAL A 21 6.47 -5.29 -9.10
C VAL A 21 7.48 -4.81 -10.14
N ILE A 22 7.44 -5.43 -11.33
CA ILE A 22 8.21 -5.02 -12.50
C ILE A 22 7.22 -4.59 -13.56
N ALA A 23 7.27 -3.32 -13.92
CA ALA A 23 6.43 -2.79 -14.98
C ALA A 23 6.87 -3.37 -16.34
N THR A 24 5.90 -3.88 -17.08
CA THR A 24 6.04 -4.31 -18.46
C THR A 24 5.12 -3.47 -19.34
N PHE A 25 5.42 -3.43 -20.63
CA PHE A 25 4.51 -2.78 -21.59
C PHE A 25 3.16 -3.50 -21.54
N LYS A 26 2.05 -2.77 -21.69
CA LYS A 26 0.67 -3.28 -21.59
C LYS A 26 0.24 -4.21 -22.76
N ALA A 27 1.15 -5.07 -23.20
CA ALA A 27 1.12 -5.98 -24.35
C ALA A 27 1.39 -5.33 -25.71
N LEU A 28 2.54 -5.73 -26.28
CA LEU A 28 3.07 -5.43 -27.61
C LEU A 28 2.48 -6.33 -28.73
N PHE A 29 1.31 -6.96 -28.51
CA PHE A 29 0.74 -7.96 -29.44
C PHE A 29 -0.67 -7.60 -29.98
N GLY A 30 -1.17 -6.40 -29.69
CA GLY A 30 -2.40 -5.85 -30.26
C GLY A 30 -2.19 -4.39 -30.66
N GLU A 31 -3.03 -3.87 -31.57
CA GLU A 31 -3.05 -2.45 -31.89
C GLU A 31 -3.38 -1.64 -30.63
N VAL A 32 -2.69 -0.50 -30.46
CA VAL A 32 -2.98 0.46 -29.39
C VAL A 32 -4.44 0.89 -29.50
N THR A 33 -5.24 0.61 -28.47
CA THR A 33 -6.67 0.95 -28.49
C THR A 33 -6.87 2.45 -28.31
N GLU A 34 -8.03 2.98 -28.71
CA GLU A 34 -8.39 4.38 -28.42
C GLU A 34 -8.42 4.65 -26.90
N GLU A 35 -8.81 3.65 -26.10
CA GLU A 35 -8.76 3.73 -24.64
C GLU A 35 -7.32 3.90 -24.13
N ASP A 36 -6.35 3.21 -24.73
CA ASP A 36 -4.93 3.35 -24.37
C ASP A 36 -4.38 4.73 -24.76
N LYS A 37 -4.79 5.27 -25.91
CA LYS A 37 -4.42 6.63 -26.33
C LYS A 37 -4.99 7.69 -25.38
N LEU A 38 -6.27 7.56 -25.04
CA LEU A 38 -6.95 8.45 -24.09
C LEU A 38 -6.30 8.37 -22.70
N LEU A 39 -5.95 7.17 -22.25
CA LEU A 39 -5.24 6.97 -20.99
C LEU A 39 -3.85 7.63 -21.02
N LEU A 40 -3.08 7.46 -22.09
CA LEU A 40 -1.78 8.13 -22.25
C LEU A 40 -1.94 9.65 -22.24
N GLU A 41 -2.88 10.19 -23.04
CA GLU A 41 -3.16 11.63 -23.07
C GLU A 41 -3.57 12.15 -21.69
N ARG A 42 -4.34 11.37 -20.92
CA ARG A 42 -4.74 11.72 -19.57
C ARG A 42 -3.56 11.76 -18.59
N ILE A 43 -2.62 10.83 -18.72
CA ILE A 43 -1.47 10.70 -17.84
C ILE A 43 -0.44 11.82 -18.08
N ARG A 44 -0.11 12.11 -19.34
CA ARG A 44 1.01 13.01 -19.71
C ARG A 44 0.58 14.29 -20.43
N GLY A 45 -0.70 14.43 -20.76
CA GLY A 45 -1.20 15.46 -21.66
C GLY A 45 -1.09 15.04 -23.14
N LYS A 46 -1.52 15.94 -24.02
CA LYS A 46 -1.45 15.75 -25.47
C LYS A 46 0.00 15.53 -25.91
N GLU A 47 0.17 14.59 -26.83
CA GLU A 47 1.47 14.34 -27.44
C GLU A 47 1.95 15.61 -28.14
N ASP A 48 3.15 16.05 -27.79
CA ASP A 48 3.83 17.13 -28.49
C ASP A 48 4.60 16.57 -29.69
N ASN A 49 4.83 17.39 -30.70
CA ASN A 49 5.59 17.01 -31.90
C ASN A 49 7.11 16.87 -31.63
N THR A 50 7.50 16.76 -30.35
CA THR A 50 8.90 16.68 -29.93
C THR A 50 9.41 15.25 -30.13
N SER A 51 10.64 15.15 -30.64
CA SER A 51 11.34 13.86 -30.76
C SER A 51 11.42 13.16 -29.39
N PRO A 52 11.22 11.83 -29.32
CA PRO A 52 11.35 11.07 -28.08
C PRO A 52 12.70 11.33 -27.40
N LYS A 53 12.65 11.64 -26.09
CA LYS A 53 13.87 11.82 -25.28
C LYS A 53 14.55 10.49 -24.95
N TYR A 54 13.76 9.42 -24.89
CA TYR A 54 14.18 8.07 -24.53
C TYR A 54 13.62 7.08 -25.56
N THR A 55 14.34 5.99 -25.76
CA THR A 55 13.83 4.78 -26.41
C THR A 55 12.86 4.05 -25.48
N ASP A 56 11.97 3.22 -26.03
CA ASP A 56 11.01 2.42 -25.24
C ASP A 56 11.70 1.62 -24.12
N GLN A 57 12.87 1.04 -24.41
CA GLN A 57 13.63 0.27 -23.43
C GLN A 57 14.22 1.15 -22.32
N GLU A 58 14.66 2.36 -22.64
CA GLU A 58 15.11 3.34 -21.64
C GLU A 58 13.95 3.81 -20.75
N GLU A 59 12.76 4.01 -21.32
CA GLU A 59 11.55 4.31 -20.55
C GLU A 59 11.20 3.17 -19.60
N ARG A 60 11.23 1.92 -20.08
CA ARG A 60 11.01 0.73 -19.24
C ARG A 60 12.04 0.64 -18.12
N ASN A 61 13.31 0.94 -18.39
CA ASN A 61 14.35 0.96 -17.36
C ASN A 61 14.10 2.08 -16.35
N LEU A 62 13.65 3.25 -16.80
CA LEU A 62 13.38 4.41 -15.98
C LEU A 62 12.17 4.20 -15.06
N ILE A 63 11.05 3.67 -15.56
CA ILE A 63 9.88 3.38 -14.71
C ILE A 63 10.21 2.34 -13.65
N ASN A 64 10.90 1.26 -14.02
CA ASN A 64 11.29 0.22 -13.06
C ASN A 64 12.30 0.74 -12.03
N LYS A 65 13.20 1.66 -12.42
CA LYS A 65 14.08 2.36 -11.48
C LYS A 65 13.27 3.20 -10.47
N GLN A 66 12.25 3.91 -10.93
CA GLN A 66 11.38 4.69 -10.05
C GLN A 66 10.56 3.79 -9.12
N ILE A 67 9.93 2.72 -9.65
CA ILE A 67 9.17 1.73 -8.86
C ILE A 67 10.05 1.12 -7.77
N ARG A 68 11.26 0.65 -8.10
CA ARG A 68 12.18 0.07 -7.10
C ARG A 68 12.56 1.07 -6.01
N LYS A 69 12.88 2.31 -6.41
CA LYS A 69 13.29 3.37 -5.49
C LYS A 69 12.17 3.76 -4.52
N SER A 70 10.94 3.87 -5.00
CA SER A 70 9.78 4.29 -4.21
C SER A 70 8.95 3.14 -3.67
N GLN A 71 9.30 1.90 -3.99
CA GLN A 71 8.49 0.71 -3.76
C GLN A 71 7.08 0.82 -4.37
N GLY A 72 6.98 1.49 -5.52
CA GLY A 72 5.75 1.67 -6.29
C GLY A 72 4.90 2.88 -5.94
N PHE A 73 5.21 3.65 -4.89
CA PHE A 73 4.34 4.77 -4.46
C PHE A 73 4.60 6.08 -5.21
N ASP A 74 5.84 6.32 -5.62
CA ASP A 74 6.26 7.59 -6.24
C ASP A 74 6.89 7.29 -7.60
N VAL A 75 6.09 7.50 -8.66
CA VAL A 75 6.46 7.36 -10.07
C VAL A 75 5.98 8.62 -10.81
N ASP A 76 6.87 9.23 -11.57
CA ASP A 76 6.60 10.37 -12.43
C ASP A 76 6.22 9.86 -13.83
N PHE A 77 4.92 9.69 -14.03
CA PHE A 77 4.37 9.14 -15.27
C PHE A 77 4.44 10.10 -16.47
N SER A 78 4.63 11.39 -16.24
CA SER A 78 4.78 12.38 -17.32
C SER A 78 6.00 12.12 -18.21
N LYS A 79 6.94 11.29 -17.74
CA LYS A 79 8.19 10.96 -18.42
C LYS A 79 8.08 9.82 -19.44
N PHE A 80 6.92 9.18 -19.56
CA PHE A 80 6.76 7.97 -20.38
C PHE A 80 5.83 8.22 -21.57
N ARG A 81 6.25 7.76 -22.74
CA ARG A 81 5.42 7.65 -23.94
C ARG A 81 4.78 6.28 -24.05
N CYS A 82 5.45 5.25 -23.55
CA CYS A 82 4.91 3.90 -23.52
C CYS A 82 3.87 3.73 -22.43
N LEU A 83 2.84 2.94 -22.71
CA LEU A 83 1.88 2.51 -21.70
C LEU A 83 2.35 1.21 -21.04
N PHE A 84 2.39 1.22 -19.72
CA PHE A 84 2.79 0.09 -18.91
C PHE A 84 1.57 -0.54 -18.22
N ASP A 85 1.72 -1.78 -17.77
CA ASP A 85 0.82 -2.44 -16.81
C ASP A 85 0.86 -1.79 -15.41
N PHE A 86 1.71 -0.77 -15.22
CA PHE A 86 1.82 0.08 -14.04
C PHE A 86 1.45 1.53 -14.37
N TYR A 87 0.39 2.06 -13.77
CA TYR A 87 -0.16 3.39 -14.13
C TYR A 87 -0.86 4.07 -12.94
N PRO A 88 -1.05 5.41 -12.95
CA PRO A 88 -1.72 6.10 -11.86
C PRO A 88 -3.24 5.87 -11.91
N SER A 89 -3.89 5.92 -10.75
CA SER A 89 -5.35 6.02 -10.65
C SER A 89 -5.80 7.46 -10.84
N PHE A 90 -6.97 7.63 -11.47
CA PHE A 90 -7.75 8.86 -11.42
C PHE A 90 -8.85 8.70 -10.37
N LEU A 91 -8.66 9.31 -9.21
CA LEU A 91 -9.47 9.04 -8.00
C LEU A 91 -10.98 9.31 -8.19
N ASP A 92 -11.36 10.24 -9.06
CA ASP A 92 -12.77 10.59 -9.29
C ASP A 92 -13.43 9.73 -10.38
N GLU A 93 -12.66 8.83 -11.00
CA GLU A 93 -13.10 7.86 -11.99
C GLU A 93 -13.12 6.45 -11.37
N CYS A 94 -13.46 5.42 -12.17
CA CYS A 94 -13.43 4.03 -11.72
C CYS A 94 -12.52 3.22 -12.64
N HIS A 95 -11.47 2.60 -12.07
CA HIS A 95 -10.55 1.75 -12.83
C HIS A 95 -11.13 0.36 -13.16
N SER A 96 -12.25 -0.03 -12.56
CA SER A 96 -12.80 -1.38 -12.65
C SER A 96 -14.26 -1.37 -13.06
N THR A 97 -14.62 -2.17 -14.05
CA THR A 97 -16.03 -2.33 -14.48
C THR A 97 -16.88 -3.09 -13.45
N LEU A 98 -16.26 -3.77 -12.49
CA LEU A 98 -16.94 -4.53 -11.45
C LEU A 98 -17.27 -3.68 -10.21
N ILE A 99 -16.53 -2.59 -10.03
CA ILE A 99 -16.68 -1.71 -8.86
C ILE A 99 -17.54 -0.53 -9.29
N ARG A 100 -18.67 -0.31 -8.64
CA ARG A 100 -19.60 0.79 -9.01
C ARG A 100 -19.28 2.13 -8.35
N GLU A 101 -18.24 2.17 -7.53
CA GLU A 101 -17.78 3.38 -6.83
C GLU A 101 -16.53 3.97 -7.48
N THR A 102 -16.32 5.26 -7.27
CA THR A 102 -15.08 5.96 -7.63
C THR A 102 -13.88 5.36 -6.90
N ASP A 103 -12.72 5.40 -7.53
CA ASP A 103 -11.44 4.99 -6.97
C ASP A 103 -11.14 5.65 -5.62
N ARG A 104 -11.55 6.90 -5.41
CA ARG A 104 -11.44 7.61 -4.13
C ARG A 104 -12.12 6.87 -2.99
N LYS A 105 -13.34 6.37 -3.22
CA LYS A 105 -14.12 5.63 -2.23
C LYS A 105 -13.54 4.23 -2.03
N PHE A 106 -13.22 3.56 -3.13
CA PHE A 106 -12.64 2.23 -3.12
C PHE A 106 -11.31 2.20 -2.34
N PHE A 107 -10.34 3.04 -2.71
CA PHE A 107 -9.08 3.15 -2.01
C PHE A 107 -9.22 3.73 -0.60
N GLY A 108 -10.24 4.55 -0.35
CA GLY A 108 -10.56 5.02 0.99
C GLY A 108 -10.88 3.88 1.95
N ARG A 109 -11.71 2.92 1.54
CA ARG A 109 -12.02 1.72 2.35
C ARG A 109 -10.77 0.87 2.59
N LEU A 110 -9.99 0.62 1.53
CA LEU A 110 -8.75 -0.15 1.64
C LEU A 110 -7.72 0.52 2.56
N ALA A 111 -7.63 1.85 2.52
CA ALA A 111 -6.76 2.63 3.40
C ALA A 111 -7.24 2.59 4.86
N GLN A 112 -8.55 2.65 5.11
CA GLN A 112 -9.16 2.51 6.43
C GLN A 112 -8.84 1.14 7.07
N GLU A 113 -9.00 0.06 6.30
CA GLU A 113 -8.65 -1.29 6.74
C GLU A 113 -7.14 -1.38 7.02
N SER A 114 -6.31 -0.90 6.10
CA SER A 114 -4.85 -0.92 6.23
C SER A 114 -4.32 -0.13 7.45
N ILE A 115 -4.92 1.04 7.76
CA ILE A 115 -4.52 1.83 8.94
C ILE A 115 -5.06 1.22 10.24
N ALA A 116 -6.21 0.54 10.21
CA ALA A 116 -6.71 -0.19 11.37
C ALA A 116 -5.74 -1.32 11.77
N ASP A 117 -5.25 -2.09 10.81
CA ASP A 117 -4.24 -3.14 11.03
C ASP A 117 -2.93 -2.56 11.57
N TYR A 118 -2.48 -1.43 11.00
CA TYR A 118 -1.32 -0.69 11.50
C TYR A 118 -1.50 -0.24 12.95
N ASN A 119 -2.66 0.33 13.29
CA ASN A 119 -2.99 0.80 14.63
C ASN A 119 -2.95 -0.33 15.66
N ILE A 120 -3.52 -1.50 15.32
CA ILE A 120 -3.49 -2.69 16.17
C ILE A 120 -2.06 -3.17 16.38
N ARG A 121 -1.26 -3.27 15.30
CA ARG A 121 0.12 -3.77 15.36
C ARG A 121 1.04 -2.86 16.16
N GLU A 122 0.96 -1.55 15.94
CA GLU A 122 1.86 -0.56 16.53
C GLU A 122 1.33 0.05 17.85
N GLY A 123 0.10 -0.28 18.25
CA GLY A 123 -0.54 0.31 19.42
C GLY A 123 -0.82 1.81 19.27
N THR A 124 -1.20 2.23 18.06
CA THR A 124 -1.50 3.63 17.72
C THR A 124 -3.00 3.83 17.44
N SER A 125 -3.41 5.07 17.17
CA SER A 125 -4.83 5.43 16.96
C SER A 125 -5.00 6.47 15.85
N PHE A 126 -4.38 6.22 14.70
CA PHE A 126 -4.53 7.10 13.54
C PHE A 126 -5.91 6.95 12.90
N GLU A 127 -6.54 8.07 12.57
CA GLU A 127 -7.81 8.12 11.87
C GLU A 127 -7.57 8.50 10.41
N PHE A 128 -8.10 7.71 9.48
CA PHE A 128 -8.03 8.01 8.05
C PHE A 128 -8.72 9.34 7.72
N VAL A 129 -8.12 10.14 6.85
CA VAL A 129 -8.67 11.42 6.38
C VAL A 129 -9.07 11.30 4.91
N GLU A 130 -8.10 11.09 4.02
CA GLU A 130 -8.35 11.03 2.58
C GLU A 130 -7.24 10.28 1.82
N VAL A 131 -7.55 9.86 0.60
CA VAL A 131 -6.55 9.32 -0.34
C VAL A 131 -5.89 10.48 -1.07
N ASP A 132 -4.56 10.54 -1.00
CA ASP A 132 -3.74 11.53 -1.71
C ASP A 132 -3.54 11.10 -3.17
N LYS A 133 -3.10 9.86 -3.38
CA LYS A 133 -2.92 9.25 -4.71
C LYS A 133 -2.85 7.73 -4.63
N ALA A 134 -3.04 7.07 -5.76
CA ALA A 134 -2.81 5.63 -5.88
C ALA A 134 -2.18 5.28 -7.22
N ASN A 135 -1.31 4.28 -7.23
CA ASN A 135 -0.82 3.63 -8.45
C ASN A 135 -1.36 2.20 -8.51
N LEU A 136 -1.67 1.74 -9.71
CA LEU A 136 -2.12 0.39 -9.99
C LEU A 136 -1.05 -0.38 -10.72
N PHE A 137 -0.92 -1.66 -10.38
CA PHE A 137 -0.22 -2.65 -11.18
C PHE A 137 -1.19 -3.76 -11.56
N ARG A 138 -1.36 -3.99 -12.86
CA ARG A 138 -2.27 -4.99 -13.42
C ARG A 138 -1.50 -6.23 -13.88
N ASP A 139 -1.78 -7.36 -13.26
CA ASP A 139 -1.31 -8.68 -13.70
C ASP A 139 -2.49 -9.67 -13.66
N LYS A 140 -2.45 -10.73 -12.86
CA LYS A 140 -3.58 -11.68 -12.62
C LYS A 140 -4.68 -11.10 -11.70
N GLY A 141 -4.73 -9.79 -11.59
CA GLY A 141 -5.50 -9.01 -10.64
C GLY A 141 -4.89 -7.61 -10.55
N TYR A 142 -5.07 -6.96 -9.41
CA TYR A 142 -4.49 -5.65 -9.15
C TYR A 142 -3.66 -5.64 -7.89
N THR A 143 -2.52 -4.97 -7.96
CA THR A 143 -1.81 -4.50 -6.76
C THR A 143 -1.93 -2.99 -6.70
N TYR A 144 -2.44 -2.49 -5.58
CA TYR A 144 -2.64 -1.06 -5.33
C TYR A 144 -1.55 -0.52 -4.41
N PHE A 145 -0.97 0.60 -4.80
CA PHE A 145 0.01 1.37 -4.03
C PHE A 145 -0.63 2.68 -3.61
N ILE A 146 -1.27 2.68 -2.45
CA ILE A 146 -2.12 3.76 -1.96
C ILE A 146 -1.29 4.67 -1.06
N THR A 147 -1.26 5.97 -1.36
CA THR A 147 -0.76 7.02 -0.48
C THR A 147 -1.96 7.79 0.08
N PHE A 148 -2.03 7.93 1.40
CA PHE A 148 -3.19 8.53 2.05
C PHE A 148 -2.79 9.36 3.27
N VAL A 149 -3.66 10.27 3.67
CA VAL A 149 -3.49 11.10 4.86
C VAL A 149 -4.28 10.49 6.02
N ALA A 150 -3.67 10.45 7.19
CA ALA A 150 -4.33 10.11 8.44
C ALA A 150 -3.92 11.12 9.53
N LYS A 151 -4.76 11.31 10.54
CA LYS A 151 -4.49 12.21 11.67
C LYS A 151 -4.31 11.41 12.96
N ASP A 152 -3.44 11.89 13.84
CA ASP A 152 -3.32 11.34 15.20
C ASP A 152 -4.36 11.94 16.16
N SER A 153 -4.32 11.51 17.42
CA SER A 153 -5.19 12.00 18.49
C SER A 153 -5.02 13.49 18.79
N CYS A 154 -3.92 14.12 18.34
CA CYS A 154 -3.66 15.55 18.45
C CYS A 154 -4.10 16.32 17.19
N ASN A 155 -4.85 15.68 16.28
CA ASN A 155 -5.24 16.21 14.97
C ASN A 155 -4.05 16.57 14.06
N LYS A 156 -2.85 16.05 14.31
CA LYS A 156 -1.71 16.24 13.40
C LYS A 156 -1.80 15.24 12.27
N THR A 157 -1.74 15.72 11.04
CA THR A 157 -1.78 14.87 9.85
C THR A 157 -0.42 14.25 9.56
N LYS A 158 -0.44 13.00 9.11
CA LYS A 158 0.70 12.22 8.63
C LYS A 158 0.30 11.52 7.34
N VAL A 159 1.29 11.19 6.52
CA VAL A 159 1.06 10.51 5.24
C VAL A 159 1.48 9.07 5.42
N PHE A 160 0.61 8.17 5.00
CA PHE A 160 0.79 6.75 5.04
C PHE A 160 0.86 6.18 3.63
N GLN A 161 1.46 5.01 3.55
CA GLN A 161 1.61 4.20 2.35
C GLN A 161 1.10 2.80 2.66
N ALA A 162 0.15 2.32 1.86
CA ALA A 162 -0.39 0.97 1.94
C ALA A 162 -0.25 0.23 0.60
N LYS A 163 0.18 -1.03 0.68
CA LYS A 163 0.17 -1.95 -0.46
C LYS A 163 -0.94 -2.98 -0.24
N VAL A 164 -1.86 -3.07 -1.19
CA VAL A 164 -3.00 -3.98 -1.14
C VAL A 164 -3.07 -4.82 -2.40
N CYS A 165 -3.18 -6.13 -2.26
CA CYS A 165 -3.25 -7.08 -3.37
C CYS A 165 -4.68 -7.60 -3.51
N ASN A 166 -5.29 -7.39 -4.68
CA ASN A 166 -6.59 -7.92 -5.05
C ASN A 166 -6.41 -8.86 -6.25
N VAL A 167 -6.21 -10.14 -5.94
CA VAL A 167 -6.05 -11.20 -6.96
C VAL A 167 -7.43 -11.75 -7.32
N LEU A 168 -7.66 -11.99 -8.62
CA LEU A 168 -8.94 -12.52 -9.09
C LEU A 168 -9.34 -13.80 -8.34
N CYS A 169 -10.61 -13.86 -7.92
CA CYS A 169 -11.18 -14.98 -7.16
C CYS A 169 -10.52 -15.24 -5.78
N ARG A 170 -9.90 -14.22 -5.17
CA ARG A 170 -9.33 -14.30 -3.81
C ARG A 170 -9.81 -13.15 -2.93
N GLU A 171 -9.67 -13.31 -1.62
CA GLU A 171 -9.85 -12.21 -0.66
C GLU A 171 -8.77 -11.14 -0.88
N ILE A 172 -9.13 -9.89 -0.56
CA ILE A 172 -8.20 -8.76 -0.63
C ILE A 172 -7.17 -8.91 0.49
N GLU A 173 -5.89 -8.86 0.12
CA GLU A 173 -4.78 -8.98 1.06
C GLU A 173 -4.15 -7.60 1.32
N HIS A 174 -4.17 -7.18 2.58
CA HIS A 174 -3.48 -5.96 3.04
C HIS A 174 -2.01 -6.27 3.33
N SER A 175 -1.19 -6.30 2.28
CA SER A 175 0.21 -6.76 2.40
C SER A 175 1.05 -5.91 3.36
N PHE A 176 0.92 -4.58 3.36
CA PHE A 176 1.44 -3.74 4.46
C PHE A 176 0.87 -2.32 4.47
N CYS A 177 1.06 -1.64 5.61
CA CYS A 177 0.79 -0.22 5.82
C CYS A 177 1.92 0.39 6.66
N ARG A 178 2.36 1.62 6.34
CA ARG A 178 3.43 2.34 7.05
C ARG A 178 3.30 3.85 6.93
N LEU A 179 3.99 4.59 7.80
CA LEU A 179 4.28 6.01 7.59
C LEU A 179 5.15 6.19 6.34
N LYS A 180 4.88 7.23 5.55
CA LYS A 180 5.72 7.59 4.40
C LYS A 180 7.13 7.92 4.91
N PRO A 181 8.19 7.30 4.37
CA PRO A 181 9.56 7.60 4.78
C PRO A 181 9.92 9.08 4.55
N GLY A 182 10.76 9.65 5.42
CA GLY A 182 11.30 11.00 5.24
C GLY A 182 10.35 12.15 5.61
N GLN A 183 9.22 11.88 6.28
CA GLN A 183 8.39 12.94 6.83
C GLN A 183 9.11 13.65 8.00
N LYS A 184 9.12 14.99 8.00
CA LYS A 184 9.55 15.77 9.17
C LYS A 184 8.50 15.57 10.27
N ILE A 185 8.87 14.81 11.30
CA ILE A 185 8.02 14.61 12.47
C ILE A 185 8.38 15.68 13.49
N GLU A 186 7.59 16.76 13.57
CA GLU A 186 7.65 17.69 14.70
C GLU A 186 6.79 17.15 15.85
N CYS A 187 7.39 16.28 16.65
CA CYS A 187 6.87 15.92 17.96
C CYS A 187 7.34 16.96 18.97
N TYR A 188 6.44 17.84 19.41
CA TYR A 188 6.56 18.44 20.73
C TYR A 188 6.17 17.35 21.74
N GLU A 189 7.15 16.87 22.52
CA GLU A 189 6.87 16.00 23.66
C GLU A 189 6.16 16.81 24.76
N ASP A 190 4.84 16.75 24.81
CA ASP A 190 4.12 17.11 26.02
C ASP A 190 3.83 15.83 26.83
N SER A 191 4.79 15.54 27.71
CA SER A 191 4.62 14.99 29.06
C SER A 191 3.50 13.97 29.32
N LYS A 192 3.93 12.71 29.51
CA LYS A 192 3.43 11.74 30.50
C LYS A 192 1.91 11.70 30.75
N ARG A 193 1.21 10.82 30.02
CA ARG A 193 0.11 10.05 30.63
C ARG A 193 0.41 8.56 30.51
N VAL A 194 0.92 8.02 31.62
CA VAL A 194 1.10 6.58 31.82
C VAL A 194 -0.30 5.94 31.80
N VAL A 195 -0.70 5.42 30.66
CA VAL A 195 -1.81 4.45 30.60
C VAL A 195 -1.25 3.15 31.22
N LYS A 196 -1.65 2.88 32.46
CA LYS A 196 -1.33 1.62 33.12
C LYS A 196 -1.93 0.48 32.28
N LYS A 197 -1.07 -0.36 31.71
CA LYS A 197 -1.48 -1.65 31.11
C LYS A 197 -2.25 -2.45 32.17
N PRO A 198 -3.43 -3.01 31.86
CA PRO A 198 -4.07 -3.95 32.77
C PRO A 198 -3.18 -5.19 32.88
N LYS A 199 -2.77 -5.52 34.11
CA LYS A 199 -2.09 -6.77 34.42
C LYS A 199 -3.13 -7.89 34.33
N TYR A 200 -3.06 -8.70 33.28
CA TYR A 200 -3.77 -9.97 33.26
C TYR A 200 -3.09 -10.91 34.28
N ASN A 201 -3.78 -11.20 35.37
CA ASN A 201 -3.38 -12.22 36.33
C ASN A 201 -3.76 -13.60 35.76
N THR A 202 -2.81 -14.33 35.17
CA THR A 202 -2.96 -15.77 34.92
C THR A 202 -2.80 -16.49 36.25
N ARG A 203 -3.90 -16.65 37.00
CA ARG A 203 -3.96 -17.56 38.16
C ARG A 203 -4.50 -18.90 37.67
N SER A 204 -3.60 -19.79 37.26
CA SER A 204 -3.92 -21.20 37.04
C SER A 204 -4.21 -21.86 38.39
N ASN A 205 -5.48 -22.00 38.75
CA ASN A 205 -5.89 -22.87 39.84
C ASN A 205 -5.93 -24.31 39.34
N ASN A 206 -4.89 -25.08 39.64
CA ASN A 206 -4.94 -26.54 39.61
C ASN A 206 -4.36 -27.11 40.91
N LYS A 207 -5.24 -27.36 41.89
CA LYS A 207 -5.07 -28.35 42.96
C LYS A 207 -6.45 -28.97 43.21
N ARG A 208 -6.66 -30.17 42.68
CA ARG A 208 -6.62 -31.48 43.38
C ARG A 208 -7.85 -31.69 44.30
N ALA A 209 -8.78 -32.52 43.82
CA ALA A 209 -9.57 -33.39 44.67
C ALA A 209 -9.24 -34.83 44.26
N GLY A 210 -8.38 -35.48 45.03
CA GLY A 210 -8.33 -36.94 45.08
C GLY A 210 -9.34 -37.38 46.14
N VAL A 211 -10.23 -38.29 45.78
CA VAL A 211 -10.96 -39.10 46.75
C VAL A 211 -10.70 -40.55 46.40
N ILE A 212 -10.19 -41.22 47.42
CA ILE A 212 -9.82 -42.62 47.53
C ILE A 212 -11.10 -43.43 47.68
N THR A 213 -11.22 -44.56 46.99
CA THR A 213 -12.12 -45.65 47.38
C THR A 213 -11.29 -46.92 47.50
N ASN A 214 -11.05 -47.35 48.75
CA ASN A 214 -10.54 -48.68 49.06
C ASN A 214 -11.72 -49.65 49.25
N VAL A 215 -11.62 -50.75 48.51
CA VAL A 215 -12.03 -52.14 48.74
C VAL A 215 -12.89 -52.47 49.97
N SER A 216 -13.98 -53.20 49.72
CA SER A 216 -14.34 -54.42 50.45
C SER A 216 -14.80 -55.47 49.43
#